data_AF-A0A1C5RDF3-F1
#
_entry.id   AF-A0A1C5RDF3-F1
#
_cell.length_a   1.000
_cell.length_b   1.000
_cell.length_c   1.000
_cell.angle_alpha   90.00
_cell.angle_beta   90.00
_cell.angle_gamma   90.00
#
_symmetry.space_group_name_H-M   'P 1'
#
loop_
_entity.id
_entity.type
_entity.pdbx_description
1 polymer ?
#
loop_
_entity_poly.entity_id
_entity_poly.type
_entity_poly.pdbx_seq_one_letter_code
_entity_poly.pdbx_strand_id
1 'polypeptide(L)'
;MTIEDELKELILSQYKSIRQFSIAVGIPYGTVVSILKRGIVNASIGNIITICKHFGISVDGLANGKIISADHLANNNDAITEKEFSLIQKYRLISPEGKETVDTILDIQYKAVQPKVKENEAI
;
A
#
# COMPACT_ATOMS: atom_id res chain seq x y z
N MET A 1 -4.98 -17.31 12.16
CA MET A 1 -3.67 -16.66 12.02
C MET A 1 -3.94 -15.17 12.12
N THR A 2 -3.32 -14.47 13.07
CA THR A 2 -3.45 -13.01 13.19
C THR A 2 -2.35 -12.31 12.41
N ILE A 3 -2.48 -11.00 12.20
CA ILE A 3 -1.42 -10.19 11.58
C ILE A 3 -0.13 -10.21 12.40
N GLU A 4 -0.21 -10.38 13.72
CA GLU A 4 0.94 -10.58 14.58
C GLU A 4 1.61 -11.94 14.38
N ASP A 5 0.85 -13.00 14.11
CA ASP A 5 1.40 -14.31 13.74
C ASP A 5 2.15 -14.21 12.40
N GLU A 6 1.56 -13.56 11.41
CA GLU A 6 2.19 -13.30 10.10
C GLU A 6 3.47 -12.46 10.24
N LEU A 7 3.43 -11.40 11.03
CA LEU A 7 4.60 -10.56 11.29
C LEU A 7 5.70 -11.36 12.02
N LYS A 8 5.31 -12.25 12.93
CA LYS A 8 6.25 -13.14 13.63
C LYS A 8 6.90 -14.14 12.66
N GLU A 9 6.13 -14.73 11.76
CA GLU A 9 6.66 -15.61 10.72
C GLU A 9 7.61 -14.87 9.79
N LEU A 10 7.25 -13.65 9.37
CA LEU A 10 8.12 -12.79 8.57
C LEU A 10 9.44 -12.50 9.29
N ILE A 11 9.42 -12.17 10.58
CA ILE A 11 10.63 -12.00 11.37
C ILE A 11 11.47 -13.29 11.37
N LEU A 12 10.85 -14.44 11.63
CA LEU A 12 11.57 -15.72 11.73
C LEU A 12 12.08 -16.23 10.38
N SER A 13 11.53 -15.75 9.27
CA SER A 13 12.06 -16.03 7.92
C SER A 13 13.43 -15.40 7.66
N GLN A 14 13.74 -14.28 8.33
CA GLN A 14 14.98 -13.51 8.13
C GLN A 14 15.94 -13.57 9.32
N TYR A 15 15.43 -13.91 10.52
CA TYR A 15 16.19 -13.91 11.77
C TYR A 15 16.03 -15.24 12.51
N LYS A 16 17.10 -15.71 13.15
CA LYS A 16 17.08 -16.98 13.92
C LYS A 16 16.18 -16.92 15.15
N SER A 17 15.86 -15.72 15.64
CA SER A 17 14.98 -15.52 16.80
C SER A 17 14.45 -14.09 16.87
N ILE A 18 13.35 -13.91 17.60
CA ILE A 18 12.80 -12.58 17.93
C ILE A 18 13.83 -11.71 18.68
N ARG A 19 14.69 -12.31 19.50
CA ARG A 19 15.77 -11.59 20.20
C ARG A 19 16.82 -11.03 19.23
N GLN A 20 17.18 -11.80 18.20
CA GLN A 20 18.13 -11.33 17.19
C GLN A 20 17.52 -10.17 16.39
N PHE A 21 16.25 -10.30 16.00
CA PHE A 21 15.52 -9.23 15.35
C PHE A 21 15.44 -7.97 16.21
N SER A 22 15.09 -8.09 17.49
CA SER A 22 14.96 -6.95 18.40
C SER A 22 16.26 -6.14 18.50
N ILE A 23 17.41 -6.82 18.49
CA ILE A 23 18.73 -6.19 18.45
C ILE A 23 18.94 -5.48 17.10
N ALA A 24 18.59 -6.13 15.99
CA ALA A 24 18.77 -5.58 14.64
C ALA A 24 17.98 -4.28 14.41
N VAL A 25 16.75 -4.20 14.94
CA VAL A 25 15.88 -3.00 14.80
C VAL A 25 15.98 -2.00 15.95
N GLY A 26 16.83 -2.26 16.95
CA GLY A 26 17.02 -1.39 18.11
C GLY A 26 15.80 -1.26 19.03
N ILE A 27 14.87 -2.23 19.01
CA ILE A 27 13.68 -2.24 19.87
C ILE A 27 13.92 -3.23 21.01
N PRO A 28 13.61 -2.91 22.29
CA PRO A 28 13.77 -3.85 23.38
C PRO A 28 12.99 -5.15 23.15
N TYR A 29 13.59 -6.30 23.47
CA TYR A 29 12.98 -7.62 23.26
C TYR A 29 11.58 -7.74 23.86
N GLY A 30 11.39 -7.28 25.10
CA GLY A 30 10.08 -7.30 25.77
C GLY A 30 9.03 -6.48 25.04
N THR A 31 9.43 -5.38 24.39
CA THR A 31 8.55 -4.56 23.57
C THR A 31 8.14 -5.31 22.30
N VAL A 32 9.08 -5.91 21.57
CA VAL A 32 8.75 -6.72 20.38
C VAL A 32 7.80 -7.86 20.76
N VAL A 33 8.07 -8.58 21.85
CA VAL A 33 7.19 -9.65 22.34
C VAL A 33 5.81 -9.11 22.72
N SER A 34 5.73 -7.95 23.36
CA SER A 34 4.45 -7.32 23.70
C SER A 34 3.65 -6.95 22.46
N ILE A 35 4.30 -6.44 21.40
CA ILE A 35 3.64 -6.11 20.12
C ILE A 35 3.04 -7.39 19.50
N LEU A 36 3.83 -8.46 19.43
CA LEU A 36 3.38 -9.73 18.85
C LEU A 36 2.31 -10.46 19.69
N LYS A 37 2.15 -10.13 20.98
CA LYS A 37 1.16 -10.76 21.87
C LYS A 37 -0.10 -9.92 22.11
N ARG A 38 0.07 -8.62 22.32
CA ARG A 38 -1.02 -7.68 22.67
C ARG A 38 -1.59 -6.98 21.44
N GLY A 39 -0.94 -7.11 20.29
CA GLY A 39 -1.39 -6.57 19.03
C GLY A 39 -0.63 -5.32 18.61
N ILE A 40 -0.53 -5.15 17.29
CA ILE A 40 0.13 -4.01 16.63
C ILE A 40 -0.55 -2.68 16.97
N VAL A 41 -1.87 -2.67 17.11
CA VAL A 41 -2.67 -1.46 17.45
C VAL A 41 -2.29 -0.86 18.81
N ASN A 42 -1.83 -1.69 19.75
CA ASN A 42 -1.45 -1.26 21.10
C ASN A 42 0.03 -0.86 21.21
N ALA A 43 0.78 -0.95 20.11
CA ALA A 43 2.20 -0.59 20.06
C ALA A 43 2.38 0.92 19.90
N SER A 44 3.56 1.44 20.29
CA SER A 44 3.90 2.81 19.91
C SER A 44 4.08 2.90 18.40
N ILE A 45 3.55 3.97 17.79
CA ILE A 45 3.67 4.21 16.35
C ILE A 45 5.13 4.26 15.89
N GLY A 46 6.03 4.78 16.74
CA GLY A 46 7.47 4.79 16.45
C GLY A 46 8.04 3.39 16.26
N ASN A 47 7.66 2.43 17.10
CA ASN A 47 8.12 1.05 16.94
C ASN A 47 7.54 0.40 15.69
N ILE A 48 6.27 0.67 15.37
CA ILE A 48 5.64 0.15 14.16
C ILE A 48 6.32 0.70 12.91
N ILE A 49 6.58 2.01 12.85
CA ILE A 49 7.32 2.63 11.76
C ILE A 49 8.70 2.00 11.59
N THR A 50 9.44 1.78 12.69
CA THR A 50 10.76 1.15 12.64
C THR A 50 10.70 -0.26 12.07
N ILE A 51 9.75 -1.09 12.53
CA ILE A 51 9.56 -2.45 12.01
C ILE A 51 9.17 -2.43 10.53
N CYS A 52 8.21 -1.58 10.16
CA CYS A 52 7.73 -1.45 8.78
C CYS A 52 8.83 -1.00 7.82
N LYS A 53 9.63 0.01 8.21
CA LYS A 53 10.78 0.47 7.43
C LYS A 53 11.82 -0.62 7.24
N HIS A 54 12.09 -1.39 8.29
CA HIS A 54 13.06 -2.48 8.24
C HIS A 54 12.69 -3.58 7.25
N PHE A 55 11.40 -3.90 7.14
CA PHE A 55 10.90 -4.90 6.18
C PHE A 55 10.45 -4.30 4.84
N GLY A 56 10.47 -2.98 4.67
CA GLY A 56 9.96 -2.32 3.47
C GLY A 56 8.45 -2.56 3.27
N ILE A 57 7.66 -2.51 4.35
CA ILE A 57 6.20 -2.76 4.32
C ILE A 57 5.40 -1.52 4.76
N SER A 58 4.15 -1.42 4.32
CA SER A 58 3.27 -0.29 4.65
C SER A 58 2.83 -0.29 6.10
N VAL A 59 2.93 0.87 6.76
CA VAL A 59 2.38 1.08 8.11
C VAL A 59 0.85 1.01 8.09
N ASP A 60 0.21 1.66 7.11
CA ASP A 60 -1.25 1.65 6.97
C ASP A 60 -1.77 0.26 6.60
N GLY A 61 -1.04 -0.46 5.74
CA GLY A 61 -1.34 -1.86 5.45
C GLY A 61 -1.33 -2.69 6.73
N LEU A 62 -0.26 -2.58 7.52
CA LEU A 62 -0.08 -3.35 8.75
C LEU A 62 -1.16 -3.01 9.79
N ALA A 63 -1.52 -1.74 9.95
CA ALA A 63 -2.60 -1.29 10.83
C ALA A 63 -3.98 -1.85 10.41
N ASN A 64 -4.19 -2.05 9.12
CA ASN A 64 -5.39 -2.67 8.55
C ASN A 64 -5.30 -4.20 8.47
N GLY A 65 -4.30 -4.83 9.11
CA GLY A 65 -4.17 -6.27 9.16
C GLY A 65 -3.61 -6.90 7.88
N LYS A 66 -2.79 -6.18 7.11
CA LYS A 66 -2.19 -6.67 5.86
C LYS A 66 -0.69 -6.37 5.80
N ILE A 67 0.12 -7.36 5.43
CA ILE A 67 1.53 -7.13 5.09
C ILE A 67 1.63 -6.85 3.58
N ILE A 68 1.76 -5.58 3.20
CA ILE A 68 1.98 -5.15 1.82
C ILE A 68 3.30 -4.41 1.72
N SER A 69 4.05 -4.61 0.63
CA SER A 69 5.27 -3.85 0.40
C SER A 69 4.98 -2.35 0.33
N ALA A 70 5.81 -1.54 0.98
CA ALA A 70 5.82 -0.10 0.80
C ALA A 70 6.17 0.28 -0.65
N ASP A 71 6.96 -0.57 -1.33
CA ASP A 71 7.31 -0.38 -2.73
C ASP A 71 6.13 -0.64 -3.67
N HIS A 72 5.11 -1.40 -3.27
CA HIS A 72 3.87 -1.49 -4.05
C HIS A 72 3.07 -0.18 -4.04
N LEU A 73 3.27 0.70 -3.03
CA LEU A 73 2.70 2.05 -3.01
C LEU A 73 3.58 3.07 -3.78
N ALA A 74 4.87 2.77 -3.97
CA ALA A 74 5.82 3.62 -4.70
C ALA A 74 5.96 3.25 -6.20
N ASN A 75 5.72 1.98 -6.56
CA ASN A 75 5.83 1.44 -7.93
C ASN A 75 4.49 1.35 -8.67
N ASN A 76 3.39 1.68 -8.02
CA ASN A 76 2.25 2.15 -8.78
C ASN A 76 2.54 3.60 -9.18
N ASN A 77 2.17 3.98 -10.40
CA ASN A 77 1.95 5.36 -10.79
C ASN A 77 0.79 6.01 -9.97
N ASP A 78 0.75 5.81 -8.64
CA ASP A 78 -0.26 6.32 -7.70
C ASP A 78 0.09 7.72 -7.20
N ALA A 79 1.33 8.17 -7.40
CA ALA A 79 1.70 9.56 -7.23
C ALA A 79 1.11 10.37 -8.39
N ILE A 80 -0.08 10.92 -8.18
CA ILE A 80 -0.69 11.93 -9.06
C ILE A 80 0.38 12.97 -9.38
N THR A 81 0.78 13.04 -10.64
CA THR A 81 1.75 14.02 -11.12
C THR A 81 1.19 15.44 -10.92
N GLU A 82 2.07 16.43 -10.81
CA GLU A 82 1.63 17.84 -10.73
C GLU A 82 0.69 18.22 -11.89
N LYS A 83 0.94 17.63 -13.07
CA LYS A 83 0.08 17.78 -14.23
C LYS A 83 -1.32 17.23 -13.99
N GLU A 84 -1.46 16.00 -13.49
CA GLU A 84 -2.76 15.39 -13.19
C GLU A 84 -3.52 16.16 -12.10
N PHE A 85 -2.81 16.65 -11.08
CA PHE A 85 -3.41 17.52 -10.07
C PHE A 85 -3.96 18.81 -10.68
N SER A 86 -3.19 19.44 -11.59
CA SER A 86 -3.62 20.65 -12.29
C SER A 86 -4.84 20.42 -13.20
N LEU A 87 -4.99 19.22 -13.77
CA LEU A 87 -6.15 18.85 -14.58
C LEU A 87 -7.43 18.84 -13.74
N ILE A 88 -7.39 18.27 -12.53
CA ILE A 88 -8.54 18.25 -11.61
C ILE A 88 -8.96 19.68 -11.23
N GLN A 89 -7.99 20.56 -10.95
CA GLN A 89 -8.29 21.97 -10.64
C GLN A 89 -8.99 22.68 -11.81
N LYS A 90 -8.48 22.51 -13.04
CA LYS A 90 -9.10 23.09 -14.25
C LYS A 90 -10.50 22.52 -14.48
N TYR A 91 -10.67 21.21 -14.37
CA TYR A 91 -11.96 20.53 -14.54
C TYR A 91 -13.03 21.04 -13.57
N ARG A 92 -12.67 21.38 -12.32
CA ARG A 92 -13.61 21.94 -11.35
C ARG A 92 -14.14 23.32 -11.73
N LEU A 93 -13.37 24.09 -12.50
CA LEU A 93 -13.67 25.49 -12.86
C LEU A 93 -14.42 25.66 -14.19
N ILE A 94 -14.51 24.62 -15.03
CA ILE A 94 -15.21 24.70 -16.32
C ILE A 94 -16.72 24.47 -16.17
N SER A 95 -17.48 24.90 -17.17
CA SER A 95 -18.95 24.77 -17.23
C SER A 95 -19.41 23.31 -17.33
N PRO A 96 -20.68 23.00 -17.03
CA PRO A 96 -21.24 21.66 -17.19
C PRO A 96 -21.02 21.06 -18.59
N GLU A 97 -21.23 21.86 -19.65
CA GLU A 97 -21.02 21.43 -21.04
C GLU A 97 -19.54 21.16 -21.35
N GLY A 98 -18.65 21.95 -20.74
CA GLY A 98 -17.21 21.72 -20.82
C GLY A 98 -16.79 20.42 -20.15
N LYS A 99 -17.38 20.08 -19.00
CA LYS A 99 -17.14 18.81 -18.30
C LYS A 99 -17.59 17.62 -19.14
N GLU A 100 -18.79 17.68 -19.71
CA GLU A 100 -19.32 16.65 -20.59
C GLU A 100 -18.39 16.38 -21.80
N THR A 101 -17.82 17.44 -22.36
CA THR A 101 -16.84 17.31 -23.46
C THR A 101 -15.57 16.58 -22.99
N VAL A 102 -15.02 16.97 -21.83
CA VAL A 102 -13.84 16.30 -21.27
C VAL A 102 -14.11 14.83 -20.98
N ASP A 103 -15.24 14.53 -20.34
CA ASP A 103 -15.63 13.17 -19.98
C ASP A 103 -15.80 12.29 -21.24
N THR A 104 -16.47 12.82 -22.27
CA THR A 104 -16.64 12.14 -23.55
C THR A 104 -15.31 11.77 -24.20
N ILE A 105 -14.37 12.73 -24.27
CA ILE A 105 -13.06 12.49 -24.87
C ILE A 105 -12.27 11.48 -24.03
N LEU A 106 -12.31 11.60 -22.70
CA LEU A 106 -11.62 10.68 -21.80
C LEU A 106 -12.14 9.24 -21.99
N ASP A 107 -13.45 9.06 -22.07
CA ASP A 107 -14.09 7.76 -22.30
C ASP A 107 -13.68 7.14 -23.64
N ILE A 108 -13.64 7.94 -24.71
CA ILE A 108 -13.21 7.50 -26.04
C ILE A 108 -11.77 6.99 -25.97
N GLN A 109 -10.87 7.78 -25.38
CA GLN A 109 -9.46 7.42 -25.30
C GLN A 109 -9.23 6.21 -24.39
N TYR A 110 -9.94 6.13 -23.27
CA TYR A 110 -9.87 5.00 -22.36
C TYR A 110 -10.28 3.70 -23.05
N LYS A 111 -11.40 3.70 -23.80
CA LYS A 111 -11.85 2.53 -24.56
C LYS A 111 -10.84 2.10 -25.64
N ALA A 112 -10.13 3.05 -26.26
CA ALA A 112 -9.15 2.75 -27.30
C ALA A 112 -7.92 1.97 -26.79
N VAL A 113 -7.57 2.13 -25.51
CA VAL A 113 -6.43 1.43 -24.88
C VAL A 113 -6.83 0.16 -24.11
N GLN A 114 -8.13 -0.11 -23.95
CA GLN A 114 -8.59 -1.36 -23.35
C GLN A 114 -8.30 -2.53 -24.30
N PRO A 115 -7.76 -3.66 -23.81
CA PRO A 115 -7.56 -4.85 -24.64
C PRO A 115 -8.90 -5.38 -25.13
N LYS A 116 -9.07 -5.50 -26.46
CA LYS A 116 -10.23 -6.15 -27.06
C LYS A 116 -10.21 -7.63 -26.69
N VAL A 117 -11.13 -8.08 -25.84
CA VAL A 117 -11.39 -9.50 -25.64
C VAL A 117 -11.75 -10.08 -27.01
N LYS A 118 -10.94 -11.01 -27.53
CA LYS A 118 -11.33 -11.80 -28.69
C LYS A 118 -12.55 -12.61 -28.26
N GLU A 119 -13.73 -12.27 -28.76
CA GLU A 119 -14.84 -13.21 -28.82
C GLU A 119 -14.33 -14.41 -29.60
N ASN A 120 -14.03 -15.50 -28.89
CA ASN A 120 -13.75 -16.77 -29.52
C ASN A 120 -15.02 -17.18 -30.27
N GLU A 121 -14.87 -17.31 -31.59
CA GLU A 121 -15.81 -17.95 -32.48
C GLU A 121 -16.30 -19.26 -31.86
N ALA A 122 -17.60 -19.34 -31.61
CA ALA A 122 -18.27 -20.58 -31.27
C ALA A 122 -18.19 -21.51 -32.50
N ILE A 123 -17.53 -22.65 -32.33
CA ILE A 123 -17.71 -23.85 -33.15
C ILE A 123 -18.18 -24.95 -32.22
#